data_AF-A0A1J5RNF0-F1
#
_entry.id   AF-A0A1J5RNF0-F1
#
_cell.length_a   1.000
_cell.length_b   1.000
_cell.length_c   1.000
_cell.angle_alpha   90.00
_cell.angle_beta   90.00
_cell.angle_gamma   90.00
#
_symmetry.space_group_name_H-M   'P 1'
#
loop_
_entity.id
_entity.type
_entity.pdbx_description
1 polymer ?
#
loop_
_entity_poly.entity_id
_entity_poly.type
_entity_poly.pdbx_seq_one_letter_code
_entity_poly.pdbx_strand_id
1 'polypeptide(L)'
;MRGEFLPVWSETWRGIWSSLAKHSGAPADLFSELYRELAPATVPGPSPERLAEIIGDPVRGRAAFRRVKSDAFLGERALVEFLERAHGVADDLGGDALANRYFVLVEAFLLKFSLRYDLRRPFALNPTLTGVFAGLVRELKGVSLRDPHIHSLMIDFEEALRDLHTDTSSGRIRICIQKQVNLLEALGQNCPGVASNTLGGICDEVGSWPHDKIKEAMKTLYKFTCSYPGIRHGGTPATALRDMEIKDMVAVTVMLAGFTPYLAHELDSDIIYRGQ
;
A
#
# COMPACT_ATOMS: atom_id res chain seq x y z
N MET A 1 -6.08 -9.56 -1.01
CA MET A 1 -5.93 -8.36 -1.86
C MET A 1 -4.55 -8.40 -2.47
N ARG A 2 -4.41 -8.44 -3.81
CA ARG A 2 -3.07 -8.36 -4.43
C ARG A 2 -2.51 -6.94 -4.45
N GLY A 3 -3.37 -5.95 -4.15
CA GLY A 3 -3.02 -4.58 -3.75
C GLY A 3 -2.56 -3.70 -4.90
N GLU A 4 -1.73 -4.21 -5.81
CA GLU A 4 -0.97 -3.45 -6.80
C GLU A 4 -1.00 -4.14 -8.17
N PHE A 5 -0.60 -3.44 -9.23
CA PHE A 5 -0.54 -3.97 -10.59
C PHE A 5 0.62 -4.96 -10.79
N LEU A 6 1.77 -4.72 -10.17
CA LEU A 6 2.99 -5.53 -10.34
C LEU A 6 2.73 -7.03 -10.12
N PRO A 7 2.08 -7.48 -9.02
CA PRO A 7 1.81 -8.90 -8.76
C PRO A 7 0.73 -9.52 -9.66
N VAL A 8 0.03 -8.71 -10.47
CA VAL A 8 -1.02 -9.15 -11.40
C VAL A 8 -0.73 -8.74 -12.85
N TRP A 9 0.50 -8.29 -13.16
CA TRP A 9 0.85 -7.81 -14.48
C TRP A 9 0.52 -8.84 -15.59
N SER A 10 0.77 -10.12 -15.35
CA SER A 10 0.45 -11.20 -16.31
C SER A 10 -1.04 -11.26 -16.68
N GLU A 11 -1.93 -10.86 -15.77
CA GLU A 11 -3.37 -10.86 -15.97
C GLU A 11 -3.83 -9.66 -16.83
N THR A 12 -3.07 -8.57 -16.86
CA THR A 12 -3.38 -7.38 -17.67
C THR A 12 -3.45 -7.69 -19.15
N TRP A 13 -2.68 -8.69 -19.63
CA TRP A 13 -2.75 -9.12 -21.03
C TRP A 13 -4.15 -9.55 -21.43
N ARG A 14 -4.80 -10.40 -20.63
CA ARG A 14 -6.16 -10.87 -20.91
C ARG A 14 -7.20 -9.82 -20.52
N GLY A 15 -7.00 -9.16 -19.39
CA GLY A 15 -7.96 -8.23 -18.81
C GLY A 15 -8.07 -6.91 -19.57
N ILE A 16 -6.96 -6.41 -20.11
CA ILE A 16 -6.85 -5.07 -20.69
C ILE A 16 -6.37 -5.18 -22.14
N TRP A 17 -5.12 -5.58 -22.35
CA TRP A 17 -4.42 -5.36 -23.61
C TRP A 17 -5.00 -6.13 -24.80
N SER A 18 -5.25 -7.44 -24.63
CA SER A 18 -5.85 -8.26 -25.67
C SER A 18 -7.31 -7.87 -25.96
N SER A 19 -8.00 -7.26 -25.00
CA SER A 19 -9.39 -6.81 -25.16
C SER A 19 -9.45 -5.45 -25.84
N LEU A 20 -8.48 -4.57 -25.57
CA LEU A 20 -8.29 -3.29 -26.24
C LEU A 20 -7.96 -3.49 -27.73
N ALA A 21 -7.02 -4.38 -28.04
CA ALA A 21 -6.59 -4.66 -29.41
C ALA A 21 -7.65 -5.32 -30.30
N LYS A 22 -8.74 -5.84 -29.72
CA LYS A 22 -9.89 -6.38 -30.47
C LYS A 22 -10.94 -5.32 -30.80
N HIS A 23 -10.77 -4.10 -30.29
CA HIS A 23 -11.65 -3.00 -30.60
C HIS A 23 -11.54 -2.63 -32.09
N SER A 24 -12.67 -2.31 -32.73
CA SER A 24 -12.70 -1.99 -34.17
C SER A 24 -11.87 -0.77 -34.55
N GLY A 25 -11.71 0.18 -33.61
CA GLY A 25 -10.87 1.37 -33.77
C GLY A 25 -9.41 1.20 -33.32
N ALA A 26 -8.95 -0.02 -32.99
CA ALA A 26 -7.56 -0.24 -32.59
C ALA A 26 -6.66 -0.35 -33.85
N PRO A 27 -5.67 0.54 -34.04
CA PRO A 27 -4.80 0.46 -35.20
C PRO A 27 -3.74 -0.64 -35.04
N ALA A 28 -3.11 -1.01 -36.16
CA ALA A 28 -2.15 -2.10 -36.21
C ALA A 28 -0.91 -1.84 -35.33
N ASP A 29 -0.45 -0.59 -35.29
CA ASP A 29 0.73 -0.11 -34.57
C ASP A 29 0.48 0.19 -33.08
N LEU A 30 -0.73 -0.05 -32.55
CA LEU A 30 -1.06 0.18 -31.13
C LEU A 30 -0.01 -0.38 -30.17
N PHE A 31 0.46 -1.62 -30.40
CA PHE A 31 1.45 -2.24 -29.51
C PHE A 31 2.89 -1.74 -29.74
N SER A 32 3.18 -1.14 -30.90
CA SER A 32 4.45 -0.45 -31.11
C SER A 32 4.52 0.80 -30.23
N GLU A 33 3.45 1.60 -30.24
CA GLU A 33 3.37 2.82 -29.41
C GLU A 33 3.25 2.50 -27.92
N LEU A 34 2.44 1.50 -27.54
CA LEU A 34 2.38 1.06 -26.14
C LEU A 34 3.74 0.52 -25.65
N TYR A 35 4.50 -0.18 -26.49
CA TYR A 35 5.84 -0.65 -26.10
C TYR A 35 6.84 0.52 -25.96
N ARG A 36 6.73 1.55 -26.81
CA ARG A 36 7.51 2.78 -26.67
C ARG A 36 7.31 3.42 -25.30
N GLU A 37 6.04 3.54 -24.86
CA GLU A 37 5.71 4.11 -23.54
C GLU A 37 6.04 3.20 -22.35
N LEU A 38 6.08 1.89 -22.59
CA LEU A 38 6.43 0.88 -21.58
C LEU A 38 7.94 0.83 -21.32
N ALA A 39 8.76 1.02 -22.35
CA ALA A 39 10.21 0.84 -22.26
C ALA A 39 10.87 1.63 -21.11
N PRO A 40 10.55 2.92 -20.85
CA PRO A 40 11.08 3.67 -19.71
C PRO A 40 10.73 3.10 -18.34
N ALA A 41 9.67 2.30 -18.23
CA ALA A 41 9.26 1.66 -16.98
C ALA A 41 10.00 0.35 -16.69
N THR A 42 10.90 -0.10 -17.59
CA THR A 42 11.59 -1.39 -17.50
C THR A 42 13.07 -1.30 -17.15
N VAL A 43 13.61 -2.35 -16.51
CA VAL A 43 15.02 -2.49 -16.15
C VAL A 43 15.55 -3.92 -16.43
N PRO A 44 16.65 -4.07 -17.21
CA PRO A 44 17.24 -3.03 -18.06
C PRO A 44 16.28 -2.68 -19.21
N GLY A 45 16.21 -1.39 -19.55
CA GLY A 45 15.48 -0.95 -20.74
C GLY A 45 16.15 -1.45 -22.03
N PRO A 46 15.41 -1.51 -23.16
CA PRO A 46 15.99 -1.85 -24.46
C PRO A 46 16.99 -0.77 -24.92
N SER A 47 18.02 -1.16 -25.69
CA SER A 47 18.89 -0.18 -26.36
C SER A 47 18.09 0.65 -27.37
N PRO A 48 18.54 1.88 -27.73
CA PRO A 48 17.85 2.70 -28.73
C PRO A 48 17.63 1.98 -30.07
N GLU A 49 18.62 1.22 -30.53
CA GLU A 49 18.56 0.45 -31.78
C GLU A 49 17.52 -0.68 -31.67
N ARG A 50 17.52 -1.38 -30.53
CA ARG A 50 16.56 -2.46 -30.28
C ARG A 50 15.14 -1.92 -30.13
N LEU A 51 14.98 -0.77 -29.50
CA LEU A 51 13.69 -0.10 -29.38
C LEU A 51 13.16 0.29 -30.76
N ALA A 52 13.98 0.92 -31.60
CA ALA A 52 13.64 1.28 -32.97
C ALA A 52 13.22 0.05 -33.82
N GLU A 53 13.94 -1.05 -33.68
CA GLU A 53 13.62 -2.33 -34.34
C GLU A 53 12.26 -2.90 -33.90
N ILE A 54 11.92 -2.79 -32.60
CA ILE A 54 10.66 -3.29 -32.06
C ILE A 54 9.47 -2.42 -32.49
N ILE A 55 9.59 -1.09 -32.38
CA ILE A 55 8.50 -0.17 -32.68
C ILE A 55 8.23 -0.06 -34.20
N GLY A 56 9.26 -0.29 -35.04
CA GLY A 56 9.14 -0.26 -36.49
C GLY A 56 8.35 -1.42 -37.11
N ASP A 57 7.99 -2.45 -36.34
CA ASP A 57 7.23 -3.62 -36.81
C ASP A 57 6.09 -3.94 -35.81
N PRO A 58 4.81 -3.72 -36.20
CA PRO A 58 3.65 -3.99 -35.34
C PRO A 58 3.59 -5.40 -34.74
N VAL A 59 4.05 -6.42 -35.48
CA VAL A 59 4.05 -7.81 -35.02
C VAL A 59 5.09 -7.99 -33.91
N ARG A 60 6.28 -7.38 -34.08
CA ARG A 60 7.33 -7.38 -33.07
C ARG A 60 6.95 -6.57 -31.85
N GLY A 61 6.36 -5.38 -32.02
CA GLY A 61 5.84 -4.55 -30.93
C GLY A 61 4.89 -5.34 -30.03
N ARG A 62 3.90 -6.01 -30.63
CA ARG A 62 2.95 -6.86 -29.89
C ARG A 62 3.61 -8.03 -29.19
N ALA A 63 4.54 -8.72 -29.85
CA ALA A 63 5.25 -9.85 -29.27
C ALA A 63 6.16 -9.43 -28.10
N ALA A 64 6.86 -8.30 -28.23
CA ALA A 64 7.72 -7.73 -27.21
C ALA A 64 6.90 -7.29 -25.99
N PHE A 65 5.83 -6.51 -26.20
CA PHE A 65 4.93 -6.06 -25.15
C PHE A 65 4.37 -7.23 -24.33
N ARG A 66 3.87 -8.28 -25.00
CA ARG A 66 3.32 -9.47 -24.33
C ARG A 66 4.35 -10.24 -23.49
N ARG A 67 5.63 -10.17 -23.85
CA ARG A 67 6.71 -10.91 -23.18
C ARG A 67 7.20 -10.26 -21.90
N VAL A 68 6.95 -8.96 -21.71
CA VAL A 68 7.35 -8.23 -20.50
C VAL A 68 6.73 -8.90 -19.27
N LYS A 69 7.57 -9.18 -18.28
CA LYS A 69 7.23 -9.83 -17.01
C LYS A 69 7.28 -8.82 -15.88
N SER A 70 6.66 -9.16 -14.75
CA SER A 70 6.55 -8.26 -13.58
C SER A 70 7.91 -7.88 -12.99
N ASP A 71 8.90 -8.77 -13.07
CA ASP A 71 10.27 -8.58 -12.60
C ASP A 71 11.10 -7.65 -13.50
N ALA A 72 10.61 -7.34 -14.71
CA ALA A 72 11.27 -6.42 -15.63
C ALA A 72 10.93 -4.94 -15.34
N PHE A 73 9.99 -4.63 -14.44
CA PHE A 73 9.63 -3.25 -14.12
C PHE A 73 10.53 -2.66 -13.05
N LEU A 74 10.75 -1.35 -13.13
CA LEU A 74 11.45 -0.57 -12.09
C LEU A 74 10.72 -0.60 -10.75
N GLY A 75 9.38 -0.70 -10.78
CA GLY A 75 8.51 -0.68 -9.62
C GLY A 75 7.05 -0.55 -10.02
N GLU A 76 6.16 -0.63 -9.03
CA GLU A 76 4.73 -0.35 -9.15
C GLU A 76 4.50 1.08 -9.62
N ARG A 77 5.24 2.07 -9.09
CA ARG A 77 5.09 3.47 -9.50
C ARG A 77 5.33 3.66 -11.01
N ALA A 78 6.43 3.12 -11.53
CA ALA A 78 6.76 3.22 -12.95
C ALA A 78 5.70 2.53 -13.84
N LEU A 79 5.14 1.42 -13.35
CA LEU A 79 4.05 0.70 -14.02
C LEU A 79 2.75 1.51 -14.04
N VAL A 80 2.39 2.16 -12.93
CA VAL A 80 1.22 3.06 -12.86
C VAL A 80 1.38 4.24 -13.81
N GLU A 81 2.54 4.89 -13.81
CA GLU A 81 2.84 6.00 -14.72
C GLU A 81 2.75 5.55 -16.20
N PHE A 82 3.20 4.33 -16.52
CA PHE A 82 2.99 3.74 -17.85
C PHE A 82 1.49 3.55 -18.17
N LEU A 83 0.71 3.00 -17.23
CA LEU A 83 -0.73 2.78 -17.44
C LEU A 83 -1.47 4.10 -17.71
N GLU A 84 -1.05 5.18 -17.07
CA GLU A 84 -1.59 6.52 -17.33
C GLU A 84 -1.19 7.04 -18.72
N ARG A 85 0.08 6.92 -19.12
CA ARG A 85 0.55 7.31 -20.47
C ARG A 85 -0.09 6.48 -21.58
N ALA A 86 -0.38 5.20 -21.33
CA ALA A 86 -1.07 4.33 -22.28
C ALA A 86 -2.48 4.83 -22.65
N HIS A 87 -3.13 5.63 -21.80
CA HIS A 87 -4.36 6.32 -22.17
C HIS A 87 -4.14 7.37 -23.25
N GLY A 88 -3.05 8.15 -23.16
CA GLY A 88 -2.67 9.12 -24.20
C GLY A 88 -2.44 8.43 -25.54
N VAL A 89 -1.72 7.29 -25.54
CA VAL A 89 -1.55 6.48 -26.75
C VAL A 89 -2.88 6.02 -27.34
N ALA A 90 -3.82 5.56 -26.52
CA ALA A 90 -5.13 5.12 -26.98
C ALA A 90 -5.95 6.28 -27.58
N ASP A 91 -5.84 7.48 -27.00
CA ASP A 91 -6.49 8.70 -27.48
C ASP A 91 -5.87 9.21 -28.80
N ASP A 92 -4.56 9.32 -28.86
CA ASP A 92 -3.84 9.78 -30.06
C ASP A 92 -4.10 8.89 -31.28
N LEU A 93 -4.18 7.57 -31.06
CA LEU A 93 -4.31 6.57 -32.12
C LEU A 93 -5.75 6.27 -32.54
N GLY A 94 -6.69 6.26 -31.59
CA GLY A 94 -8.06 5.80 -31.81
C GLY A 94 -9.14 6.77 -31.31
N GLY A 95 -8.73 7.95 -30.85
CA GLY A 95 -9.59 8.99 -30.28
C GLY A 95 -10.34 8.54 -29.04
N ASP A 96 -11.36 9.32 -28.69
CA ASP A 96 -12.26 9.09 -27.56
C ASP A 96 -12.80 7.66 -27.48
N ALA A 97 -13.06 7.01 -28.61
CA ALA A 97 -13.63 5.66 -28.63
C ALA A 97 -12.65 4.62 -28.04
N LEU A 98 -11.38 4.65 -28.47
CA LEU A 98 -10.36 3.72 -27.99
C LEU A 98 -9.89 4.09 -26.58
N ALA A 99 -9.74 5.38 -26.30
CA ALA A 99 -9.41 5.90 -24.97
C ALA A 99 -10.46 5.50 -23.92
N ASN A 100 -11.76 5.71 -24.19
CA ASN A 100 -12.82 5.27 -23.29
C ASN A 100 -12.88 3.75 -23.14
N ARG A 101 -12.59 2.99 -24.22
CA ARG A 101 -12.50 1.52 -24.12
C ARG A 101 -11.37 1.10 -23.16
N TYR A 102 -10.22 1.75 -23.23
CA TYR A 102 -9.12 1.51 -22.31
C TYR A 102 -9.50 1.85 -20.87
N PHE A 103 -10.12 3.01 -20.64
CA PHE A 103 -10.65 3.43 -19.34
C PHE A 103 -11.53 2.34 -18.70
N VAL A 104 -12.55 1.87 -19.42
CA VAL A 104 -13.49 0.86 -18.90
C VAL A 104 -12.82 -0.48 -18.60
N LEU A 105 -11.83 -0.88 -19.41
CA LEU A 105 -11.08 -2.11 -19.17
C LEU A 105 -10.22 -2.03 -17.91
N VAL A 106 -9.58 -0.88 -17.68
CA VAL A 106 -8.76 -0.65 -16.48
C VAL A 106 -9.64 -0.54 -15.24
N GLU A 107 -10.75 0.18 -15.29
CA GLU A 107 -11.73 0.27 -14.20
C GLU A 107 -12.23 -1.13 -13.78
N ALA A 108 -12.65 -1.94 -14.75
CA ALA A 108 -13.07 -3.32 -14.48
C ALA A 108 -11.94 -4.18 -13.90
N PHE A 109 -10.69 -3.94 -14.31
CA PHE A 109 -9.52 -4.66 -13.79
C PHE A 109 -9.22 -4.28 -12.34
N LEU A 110 -9.25 -2.98 -12.01
CA LEU A 110 -9.08 -2.46 -10.65
C LEU A 110 -10.08 -3.12 -9.69
N LEU A 111 -11.36 -3.14 -10.07
CA LEU A 111 -12.43 -3.76 -9.29
C LEU A 111 -12.21 -5.27 -9.12
N LYS A 112 -11.91 -5.98 -10.21
CA LYS A 112 -11.74 -7.44 -10.21
C LYS A 112 -10.62 -7.91 -9.28
N PHE A 113 -9.51 -7.19 -9.24
CA PHE A 113 -8.35 -7.55 -8.42
C PHE A 113 -8.28 -6.79 -7.08
N SER A 114 -9.27 -5.93 -6.81
CA SER A 114 -9.32 -5.03 -5.66
C SER A 114 -8.00 -4.29 -5.48
N LEU A 115 -7.55 -3.65 -6.58
CA LEU A 115 -6.32 -2.88 -6.59
C LEU A 115 -6.50 -1.58 -5.80
N ARG A 116 -5.38 -1.03 -5.32
CA ARG A 116 -5.36 0.11 -4.41
C ARG A 116 -5.76 1.45 -5.03
N TYR A 117 -6.15 1.50 -6.30
CA TYR A 117 -6.35 2.73 -7.06
C TYR A 117 -7.83 2.98 -7.41
N ASP A 118 -8.23 4.25 -7.38
CA ASP A 118 -9.43 4.77 -8.00
C ASP A 118 -9.06 5.43 -9.34
N LEU A 119 -9.86 5.17 -10.38
CA LEU A 119 -9.61 5.70 -11.73
C LEU A 119 -10.41 6.99 -11.94
N ARG A 120 -9.70 8.10 -12.18
CA ARG A 120 -10.29 9.43 -12.39
C ARG A 120 -10.15 9.87 -13.83
N ARG A 121 -11.09 10.68 -14.32
CA ARG A 121 -11.03 11.27 -15.67
C ARG A 121 -10.03 12.44 -15.73
N PRO A 122 -9.35 12.68 -16.87
CA PRO A 122 -9.46 11.91 -18.13
C PRO A 122 -8.87 10.50 -18.00
N PHE A 123 -7.73 10.33 -17.35
CA PHE A 123 -7.22 9.04 -16.87
C PHE A 123 -6.11 9.25 -15.84
N ALA A 124 -6.40 9.02 -14.56
CA ALA A 124 -5.42 9.10 -13.47
C ALA A 124 -5.73 8.04 -12.40
N LEU A 125 -4.71 7.29 -11.99
CA LEU A 125 -4.78 6.22 -11.00
C LEU A 125 -4.40 6.79 -9.63
N ASN A 126 -5.41 7.05 -8.80
CA ASN A 126 -5.21 7.70 -7.52
C ASN A 126 -5.26 6.67 -6.38
N PRO A 127 -4.30 6.64 -5.45
CA PRO A 127 -4.38 5.77 -4.29
C PRO A 127 -5.67 6.00 -3.50
N THR A 128 -6.37 4.91 -3.18
CA THR A 128 -7.53 4.92 -2.27
C THR A 128 -7.06 4.99 -0.82
N LEU A 129 -7.90 5.47 0.09
CA LEU A 129 -7.60 5.46 1.52
C LEU A 129 -7.29 4.04 2.03
N THR A 130 -8.11 3.06 1.63
CA THR A 130 -7.88 1.64 1.95
C THR A 130 -6.55 1.16 1.40
N GLY A 131 -6.18 1.61 0.20
CA GLY A 131 -4.89 1.35 -0.43
C GLY A 131 -3.70 1.89 0.37
N VAL A 132 -3.80 3.12 0.88
CA VAL A 132 -2.77 3.73 1.73
C VAL A 132 -2.59 2.95 3.03
N PHE A 133 -3.69 2.56 3.69
CA PHE A 133 -3.61 1.71 4.90
C PHE A 133 -3.01 0.33 4.61
N ALA A 134 -3.37 -0.30 3.49
CA ALA A 134 -2.77 -1.57 3.08
C ALA A 134 -1.26 -1.43 2.81
N GLY A 135 -0.85 -0.32 2.17
CA GLY A 135 0.56 0.03 1.95
C GLY A 135 1.31 0.21 3.26
N LEU A 136 0.74 0.95 4.22
CA LEU A 136 1.31 1.16 5.55
C LEU A 136 1.55 -0.17 6.28
N VAL A 137 0.54 -1.06 6.31
CA VAL A 137 0.67 -2.36 6.97
C VAL A 137 1.72 -3.23 6.28
N ARG A 138 1.81 -3.19 4.94
CA ARG A 138 2.84 -3.95 4.22
C ARG A 138 4.25 -3.44 4.50
N GLU A 139 4.48 -2.13 4.47
CA GLU A 139 5.79 -1.56 4.80
C GLU A 139 6.16 -1.85 6.25
N LEU A 140 5.20 -1.78 7.18
CA LEU A 140 5.42 -2.18 8.57
C LEU A 140 5.85 -3.65 8.72
N LYS A 141 5.29 -4.56 7.92
CA LYS A 141 5.77 -5.95 7.85
C LYS A 141 7.18 -6.04 7.28
N GLY A 142 7.46 -5.27 6.23
CA GLY A 142 8.79 -5.20 5.60
C GLY A 142 9.87 -4.74 6.57
N VAL A 143 9.59 -3.69 7.34
CA VAL A 143 10.49 -3.17 8.39
C VAL A 143 10.62 -4.17 9.53
N SER A 144 9.51 -4.73 10.03
CA SER A 144 9.58 -5.68 11.15
C SER A 144 10.40 -6.93 10.83
N LEU A 145 10.41 -7.42 9.59
CA LEU A 145 11.24 -8.56 9.16
C LEU A 145 12.75 -8.34 9.33
N ARG A 146 13.22 -7.09 9.44
CA ARG A 146 14.64 -6.76 9.58
C ARG A 146 15.15 -6.93 11.02
N ASP A 147 14.25 -6.95 12.00
CA ASP A 147 14.55 -7.08 13.42
C ASP A 147 13.78 -8.28 14.01
N PRO A 148 14.46 -9.35 14.48
CA PRO A 148 13.79 -10.54 15.01
C PRO A 148 12.82 -10.28 16.17
N HIS A 149 13.12 -9.29 17.03
CA HIS A 149 12.27 -8.95 18.15
C HIS A 149 10.99 -8.24 17.67
N ILE A 150 11.13 -7.22 16.81
CA ILE A 150 9.97 -6.51 16.23
C ILE A 150 9.13 -7.48 15.38
N HIS A 151 9.78 -8.37 14.62
CA HIS A 151 9.06 -9.39 13.85
C HIS A 151 8.17 -10.27 14.73
N SER A 152 8.70 -10.75 15.86
CA SER A 152 7.92 -11.53 16.83
C SER A 152 6.73 -10.75 17.36
N LEU A 153 6.90 -9.46 17.67
CA LEU A 153 5.80 -8.60 18.14
C LEU A 153 4.74 -8.35 17.06
N MET A 154 5.16 -8.26 15.79
CA MET A 154 4.23 -8.15 14.66
C MET A 154 3.40 -9.44 14.52
N ILE A 155 4.02 -10.62 14.63
CA ILE A 155 3.31 -11.90 14.62
C ILE A 155 2.31 -11.99 15.77
N ASP A 156 2.73 -11.66 16.99
CA ASP A 156 1.88 -11.64 18.18
C ASP A 156 0.64 -10.75 17.99
N PHE A 157 0.82 -9.56 17.40
CA PHE A 157 -0.29 -8.65 17.09
C PHE A 157 -1.26 -9.26 16.06
N GLU A 158 -0.75 -9.85 14.98
CA GLU A 158 -1.59 -10.47 13.97
C GLU A 158 -2.33 -11.71 14.46
N GLU A 159 -1.71 -12.48 15.36
CA GLU A 159 -2.36 -13.60 16.05
C GLU A 159 -3.49 -13.12 16.95
N ALA A 160 -3.24 -12.10 17.78
CA ALA A 160 -4.27 -11.52 18.63
C ALA A 160 -5.45 -10.92 17.82
N LEU A 161 -5.17 -10.35 16.63
CA LEU A 161 -6.21 -9.90 15.71
C LEU A 161 -7.01 -11.09 15.12
N ARG A 162 -6.35 -12.20 14.80
CA ARG A 162 -7.00 -13.43 14.30
C ARG A 162 -7.87 -14.10 15.35
N ASP A 163 -7.46 -14.09 16.62
CA ASP A 163 -8.24 -14.64 17.74
C ASP A 163 -9.62 -13.99 17.86
N LEU A 164 -9.75 -12.70 17.51
CA LEU A 164 -11.02 -11.97 17.53
C LEU A 164 -12.05 -12.50 16.52
N HIS A 165 -11.63 -13.31 15.54
CA HIS A 165 -12.58 -14.00 14.68
C HIS A 165 -13.42 -15.02 15.44
N THR A 166 -12.84 -15.68 16.45
CA THR A 166 -13.49 -16.73 17.24
C THR A 166 -14.06 -16.20 18.55
N ASP A 167 -13.39 -15.23 19.18
CA ASP A 167 -13.79 -14.67 20.48
C ASP A 167 -13.59 -13.15 20.51
N THR A 168 -14.70 -12.41 20.50
CA THR A 168 -14.73 -10.94 20.58
C THR A 168 -14.93 -10.41 22.01
N SER A 169 -14.62 -11.23 23.03
CA SER A 169 -14.72 -10.80 24.43
C SER A 169 -13.86 -9.57 24.73
N SER A 170 -14.31 -8.79 25.73
CA SER A 170 -13.57 -7.64 26.27
C SER A 170 -12.11 -8.01 26.61
N GLY A 171 -11.86 -9.24 27.09
CA GLY A 171 -10.51 -9.76 27.35
C GLY A 171 -9.64 -9.87 26.11
N ARG A 172 -10.14 -10.48 25.03
CA ARG A 172 -9.40 -10.63 23.77
C ARG A 172 -9.14 -9.30 23.08
N ILE A 173 -10.10 -8.38 23.14
CA ILE A 173 -9.94 -7.01 22.61
C ILE A 173 -8.78 -6.31 23.30
N ARG A 174 -8.70 -6.38 24.63
CA ARG A 174 -7.61 -5.77 25.40
C ARG A 174 -6.24 -6.34 25.04
N ILE A 175 -6.15 -7.66 24.87
CA ILE A 175 -4.91 -8.34 24.45
C ILE A 175 -4.48 -7.86 23.07
N CYS A 176 -5.38 -7.76 22.10
CA CYS A 176 -5.07 -7.26 20.75
C CYS A 176 -4.47 -5.84 20.80
N ILE A 177 -5.09 -4.93 21.54
CA ILE A 177 -4.58 -3.56 21.74
C ILE A 177 -3.22 -3.59 22.44
N GLN A 178 -3.07 -4.41 23.49
CA GLN A 178 -1.80 -4.55 24.20
C GLN A 178 -0.66 -4.96 23.25
N LYS A 179 -0.88 -5.96 22.41
CA LYS A 179 0.12 -6.44 21.45
C LYS A 179 0.51 -5.36 20.43
N GLN A 180 -0.46 -4.56 19.96
CA GLN A 180 -0.16 -3.44 19.07
C GLN A 180 0.68 -2.36 19.75
N VAL A 181 0.38 -2.01 21.01
CA VAL A 181 1.16 -1.01 21.74
C VAL A 181 2.59 -1.50 21.99
N ASN A 182 2.77 -2.77 22.33
CA ASN A 182 4.10 -3.36 22.49
C ASN A 182 4.92 -3.27 21.19
N LEU A 183 4.28 -3.55 20.04
CA LEU A 183 4.91 -3.39 18.73
C LEU A 183 5.33 -1.93 18.49
N LEU A 184 4.46 -0.95 18.79
CA LEU A 184 4.77 0.47 18.64
C LEU A 184 5.91 0.95 19.55
N GLU A 185 5.99 0.42 20.78
CA GLU A 185 7.11 0.71 21.68
C GLU A 185 8.42 0.20 21.10
N ALA A 186 8.47 -1.05 20.63
CA ALA A 186 9.68 -1.62 20.04
C ALA A 186 10.12 -0.88 18.77
N LEU A 187 9.17 -0.47 17.91
CA LEU A 187 9.47 0.35 16.74
C LEU A 187 10.07 1.70 17.14
N GLY A 188 9.46 2.36 18.12
CA GLY A 188 9.91 3.65 18.62
C GLY A 188 11.26 3.59 19.33
N GLN A 189 11.57 2.52 20.05
CA GLN A 189 12.88 2.28 20.67
C GLN A 189 13.99 2.17 19.63
N ASN A 190 13.68 1.65 18.44
CA ASN A 190 14.64 1.57 17.34
C ASN A 190 14.84 2.91 16.61
N CYS A 191 14.13 3.99 16.97
CA CYS A 191 14.40 5.31 16.40
C CYS A 191 15.76 5.86 16.87
N PRO A 192 16.56 6.47 15.97
CA PRO A 192 17.82 7.10 16.34
C PRO A 192 17.63 8.17 17.43
N GLY A 193 18.42 8.07 18.50
CA GLY A 193 18.42 9.04 19.59
C GLY A 193 17.37 8.80 20.69
N VAL A 194 16.57 7.74 20.58
CA VAL A 194 15.62 7.33 21.63
C VAL A 194 16.31 6.47 22.68
N ALA A 195 16.07 6.78 23.96
CA ALA A 195 16.57 6.05 25.13
C ALA A 195 15.44 5.59 26.07
N SER A 196 14.23 6.15 25.93
CA SER A 196 13.06 5.77 26.72
C SER A 196 12.57 4.36 26.39
N ASN A 197 12.15 3.64 27.44
CA ASN A 197 11.53 2.31 27.34
C ASN A 197 9.99 2.34 27.42
N THR A 198 9.39 3.53 27.38
CA THR A 198 7.93 3.68 27.41
C THR A 198 7.50 4.51 26.22
N LEU A 199 6.36 4.16 25.62
CA LEU A 199 5.84 4.90 24.45
C LEU A 199 5.65 6.39 24.75
N GLY A 200 5.23 6.72 25.96
CA GLY A 200 5.08 8.10 26.42
C GLY A 200 6.39 8.90 26.38
N GLY A 201 7.49 8.32 26.88
CA GLY A 201 8.80 8.97 26.82
C GLY A 201 9.43 8.93 25.42
N ILE A 202 9.18 7.87 24.65
CA ILE A 202 9.60 7.79 23.23
C ILE A 202 8.99 8.96 22.45
N CYS A 203 7.72 9.30 22.70
CA CYS A 203 7.09 10.46 22.06
C CYS A 203 7.82 11.78 22.34
N ASP A 204 8.48 11.93 23.50
CA ASP A 204 9.22 13.14 23.86
C ASP A 204 10.63 13.18 23.25
N GLU A 205 11.17 12.04 22.81
CA GLU A 205 12.51 11.90 22.23
C GLU A 205 12.49 11.83 20.71
N VAL A 206 11.39 11.33 20.11
CA VAL A 206 11.22 11.27 18.66
C VAL A 206 10.97 12.66 18.08
N GLY A 207 11.78 13.05 17.09
CA GLY A 207 11.73 14.36 16.43
C GLY A 207 10.85 14.46 15.18
N SER A 208 10.04 13.44 14.88
CA SER A 208 9.27 13.33 13.61
C SER A 208 7.88 13.99 13.65
N TRP A 209 7.46 14.53 14.80
CA TRP A 209 6.11 15.06 14.98
C TRP A 209 5.89 16.36 14.17
N PRO A 210 4.78 16.48 13.43
CA PRO A 210 4.48 17.70 12.68
C PRO A 210 3.94 18.83 13.59
N HIS A 211 3.44 18.48 14.78
CA HIS A 211 2.88 19.43 15.74
C HIS A 211 2.77 18.78 17.14
N ASP A 212 2.95 19.56 18.21
CA ASP A 212 2.89 19.05 19.59
C ASP A 212 1.55 18.41 19.96
N LYS A 213 0.44 18.87 19.38
CA LYS A 213 -0.88 18.26 19.65
C LYS A 213 -1.04 16.86 19.05
N ILE A 214 -0.32 16.54 17.99
CA ILE A 214 -0.28 15.17 17.44
C ILE A 214 0.51 14.26 18.37
N LYS A 215 1.65 14.73 18.88
CA LYS A 215 2.44 14.06 19.93
C LYS A 215 1.59 13.81 21.19
N GLU A 216 0.92 14.84 21.71
CA GLU A 216 0.08 14.72 22.91
C GLU A 216 -1.14 13.81 22.71
N ALA A 217 -1.69 13.72 21.49
CA ALA A 217 -2.74 12.76 21.17
C ALA A 217 -2.23 11.31 21.32
N MET A 218 -1.04 11.01 20.80
CA MET A 218 -0.42 9.69 20.96
C MET A 218 -0.13 9.37 22.43
N LYS A 219 0.41 10.33 23.19
CA LYS A 219 0.66 10.18 24.64
C LYS A 219 -0.63 9.95 25.43
N THR A 220 -1.71 10.62 25.06
CA THR A 220 -3.03 10.44 25.68
C THR A 220 -3.60 9.04 25.37
N LEU A 221 -3.44 8.57 24.14
CA LEU A 221 -3.84 7.23 23.73
C LEU A 221 -3.02 6.17 24.47
N TYR A 222 -1.71 6.35 24.59
CA TYR A 222 -0.85 5.50 25.41
C TYR A 222 -1.30 5.47 26.88
N LYS A 223 -1.58 6.63 27.48
CA LYS A 223 -2.09 6.72 28.86
C LYS A 223 -3.39 5.95 29.05
N PHE A 224 -4.30 5.97 28.08
CA PHE A 224 -5.50 5.13 28.09
C PHE A 224 -5.16 3.64 28.22
N THR A 225 -4.16 3.14 27.48
CA THR A 225 -3.74 1.73 27.55
C THR A 225 -3.06 1.36 28.88
N CYS A 226 -2.52 2.35 29.59
CA CYS A 226 -1.99 2.17 30.95
C CYS A 226 -3.10 2.22 32.02
N SER A 227 -4.13 3.05 31.85
CA SER A 227 -5.17 3.27 32.86
C SER A 227 -6.35 2.31 32.74
N TYR A 228 -6.72 1.88 31.53
CA TYR A 228 -7.83 0.95 31.36
C TYR A 228 -7.45 -0.44 31.93
N PRO A 229 -8.26 -1.03 32.82
CA PRO A 229 -7.94 -2.30 33.49
C PRO A 229 -7.67 -3.45 32.51
N GLY A 230 -6.51 -4.09 32.67
CA GLY A 230 -6.19 -5.33 31.97
C GLY A 230 -5.81 -5.16 30.49
N ILE A 231 -5.45 -3.95 30.04
CA ILE A 231 -4.73 -3.76 28.77
C ILE A 231 -3.24 -4.01 28.99
N ARG A 232 -2.52 -3.14 29.71
CA ARG A 232 -1.09 -3.34 30.00
C ARG A 232 -0.81 -3.89 31.40
N HIS A 233 -1.49 -3.34 32.39
CA HIS A 233 -1.32 -3.64 33.81
C HIS A 233 -2.70 -3.71 34.50
N GLY A 234 -2.74 -3.86 35.83
CA GLY A 234 -4.01 -3.88 36.58
C GLY A 234 -4.91 -2.66 36.34
N GLY A 235 -4.35 -1.53 35.90
CA GLY A 235 -5.07 -0.31 35.54
C GLY A 235 -5.73 0.38 36.74
N THR A 236 -6.64 1.30 36.46
CA THR A 236 -7.46 2.02 37.45
C THR A 236 -8.93 1.71 37.17
N PRO A 237 -9.58 0.80 37.93
CA PRO A 237 -10.96 0.38 37.68
C PRO A 237 -11.96 1.53 37.51
N ALA A 238 -11.80 2.61 38.28
CA ALA A 238 -12.65 3.80 38.22
C ALA A 238 -12.58 4.56 36.88
N THR A 239 -11.57 4.30 36.04
CA THR A 239 -11.43 4.95 34.72
C THR A 239 -12.17 4.22 33.61
N ALA A 240 -12.61 2.98 33.83
CA ALA A 240 -13.39 2.22 32.85
C ALA A 240 -14.86 2.66 32.90
N LEU A 241 -15.35 3.25 31.81
CA LEU A 241 -16.76 3.69 31.71
C LEU A 241 -17.70 2.54 31.34
N ARG A 242 -17.19 1.55 30.61
CA ARG A 242 -17.89 0.34 30.16
C ARG A 242 -16.86 -0.67 29.67
N ASP A 243 -17.29 -1.91 29.45
CA ASP A 243 -16.49 -2.92 28.77
C ASP A 243 -16.16 -2.54 27.32
N MET A 244 -15.04 -3.08 26.82
CA MET A 244 -14.60 -2.87 25.45
C MET A 244 -15.43 -3.71 24.48
N GLU A 245 -15.83 -3.08 23.40
CA GLU A 245 -16.54 -3.68 22.29
C GLU A 245 -15.67 -3.66 21.03
N ILE A 246 -16.05 -4.43 20.01
CA ILE A 246 -15.29 -4.55 18.77
C ILE A 246 -15.08 -3.19 18.07
N LYS A 247 -16.00 -2.23 18.24
CA LYS A 247 -15.88 -0.87 17.71
C LYS A 247 -14.68 -0.12 18.32
N ASP A 248 -14.38 -0.37 19.59
CA ASP A 248 -13.25 0.26 20.29
C ASP A 248 -11.93 -0.34 19.79
N MET A 249 -11.90 -1.66 19.58
CA MET A 249 -10.77 -2.33 18.94
C MET A 249 -10.47 -1.70 17.58
N VAL A 250 -11.48 -1.56 16.70
CA VAL A 250 -11.32 -0.96 15.37
C VAL A 250 -10.79 0.47 15.48
N ALA A 251 -11.42 1.31 16.31
CA ALA A 251 -11.03 2.71 16.45
C ALA A 251 -9.60 2.86 17.00
N VAL A 252 -9.27 2.18 18.09
CA VAL A 252 -7.95 2.24 18.72
C VAL A 252 -6.88 1.71 17.79
N THR A 253 -7.15 0.59 17.10
CA THR A 253 -6.18 -0.02 16.18
C THR A 253 -5.85 0.89 15.00
N VAL A 254 -6.87 1.54 14.42
CA VAL A 254 -6.69 2.48 13.31
C VAL A 254 -5.91 3.72 13.78
N MET A 255 -6.23 4.27 14.95
CA MET A 255 -5.49 5.41 15.51
C MET A 255 -4.03 5.06 15.75
N LEU A 256 -3.75 3.94 16.43
CA LEU A 256 -2.40 3.47 16.71
C LEU A 256 -1.59 3.21 15.44
N ALA A 257 -2.20 2.56 14.44
CA ALA A 257 -1.55 2.36 13.13
C ALA A 257 -1.27 3.71 12.44
N GLY A 258 -2.16 4.69 12.56
CA GLY A 258 -1.96 6.04 12.03
C GLY A 258 -0.77 6.80 12.63
N PHE A 259 -0.30 6.41 13.81
CA PHE A 259 0.89 7.00 14.44
C PHE A 259 2.20 6.29 14.05
N THR A 260 2.14 5.10 13.44
CA THR A 260 3.32 4.33 13.06
C THR A 260 4.31 5.11 12.17
N PRO A 261 3.89 5.94 11.18
CA PRO A 261 4.83 6.73 10.37
C PRO A 261 5.72 7.68 11.18
N TYR A 262 5.28 8.10 12.37
CA TYR A 262 6.09 8.94 13.26
C TYR A 262 7.05 8.10 14.12
N LEU A 263 6.66 6.87 14.45
CA LEU A 263 7.36 6.00 15.41
C LEU A 263 8.28 4.96 14.76
N ALA A 264 8.20 4.76 13.45
CA ALA A 264 9.05 3.82 12.71
C ALA A 264 9.86 4.58 11.66
N HIS A 265 11.06 5.00 12.04
CA HIS A 265 11.92 5.87 11.23
C HIS A 265 12.34 5.25 9.87
N GLU A 266 12.26 3.94 9.73
CA GLU A 266 12.57 3.22 8.48
C GLU A 266 11.41 3.18 7.48
N LEU A 267 10.20 3.63 7.87
CA LEU A 267 9.06 3.67 6.95
C LEU A 267 9.21 4.78 5.92
N ASP A 268 9.11 4.41 4.66
CA ASP A 268 9.07 5.37 3.56
C ASP A 268 7.61 5.76 3.26
N SER A 269 7.26 7.00 3.55
CA SER A 269 5.91 7.54 3.31
C SER A 269 5.58 7.66 1.81
N ASP A 270 6.58 7.83 0.94
CA ASP A 270 6.36 7.86 -0.52
C ASP A 270 5.97 6.47 -1.01
N ILE A 271 6.63 5.42 -0.54
CA ILE A 271 6.28 4.03 -0.85
C ILE A 271 4.87 3.68 -0.32
N ILE A 272 4.55 4.12 0.90
CA ILE A 272 3.23 3.90 1.49
C ILE A 272 2.14 4.56 0.64
N TYR A 273 2.36 5.78 0.15
CA TYR A 273 1.37 6.52 -0.63
C TYR A 273 1.32 6.07 -2.10
N ARG A 274 2.46 6.01 -2.78
CA ARG A 274 2.60 5.81 -4.24
C ARG A 274 2.85 4.37 -4.67
N GLY A 275 3.25 3.47 -3.76
CA GLY A 275 3.76 2.14 -4.11
C GLY A 275 5.28 2.14 -4.33
N GLN A 276 5.88 0.94 -4.37
CA GLN A 276 7.32 0.74 -4.63
C GLN A 276 7.70 1.04 -6.08
#